data_AF-A0A7S2V2X9-F1
#
_entry.id   AF-A0A7S2V2X9-F1
#
_cell.length_a   1.000
_cell.length_b   1.000
_cell.length_c   1.000
_cell.angle_alpha   90.00
_cell.angle_beta   90.00
_cell.angle_gamma   90.00
#
_symmetry.space_group_name_H-M   'P 1'
#
loop_
_entity.id
_entity.type
_entity.pdbx_description
1 polymer ?
#
loop_
_entity_poly.entity_id
_entity_poly.type
_entity_poly.pdbx_seq_one_letter_code
_entity_poly.pdbx_strand_id
1 'polypeptide(L)'
;DGNGQVDQEEFRHMMEVFREKVEEEMEKPTFMDLWFPGIVASRWFQNLKAVVSSEAFEHTIDAVLVLNMCTVWIESWDEIVGNVVEEAADAAQTEKLLGGLENIFMVIYVAEMILKWLALGFQPYWSDFKNQFDGFITLASAMAALYVALPNGFDNMNLIKYMLMVRLLRLIRVLMLIPRFQIISETFVRVIPAAYRLFGALFSIMFAFSALGVLIMGGRITIDPESPDYKALLETDFAGDEYWANNFNDMVSGMVVLFELLIVNNWFVIVDGFVAVVGRWVAWYFIVFY
;
A
#
# COMPACT_ATOMS: atom_id res chain seq x y z
N ASP A 1 46.10 16.60 7.02
CA ASP A 1 47.13 17.60 6.58
C ASP A 1 48.57 17.29 7.02
N GLY A 2 48.84 16.14 7.65
CA GLY A 2 50.22 15.68 7.92
C GLY A 2 50.94 16.41 9.07
N ASN A 3 50.21 17.23 9.82
CA ASN A 3 50.71 17.99 10.97
C ASN A 3 50.75 17.18 12.29
N GLY A 4 50.22 15.95 12.29
CA GLY A 4 50.15 15.09 13.48
C GLY A 4 49.13 15.53 14.54
N GLN A 5 48.24 16.47 14.22
CA GLN A 5 47.16 16.96 15.10
C GLN A 5 45.82 16.84 14.36
N VAL A 6 44.79 16.34 15.04
CA VAL A 6 43.46 16.16 14.45
C VAL A 6 42.58 17.31 14.93
N ASP A 7 42.12 18.15 14.00
CA ASP A 7 41.13 19.19 14.30
C ASP A 7 39.74 18.58 14.56
N GLN A 8 38.83 19.35 15.18
CA GLN A 8 37.49 18.88 15.51
C GLN A 8 36.69 18.44 14.27
N GLU A 9 36.84 19.13 13.13
CA GLU A 9 36.20 18.73 11.87
C GLU A 9 36.82 17.46 11.29
N GLU A 10 38.15 17.35 11.31
CA GLU A 10 38.88 16.16 10.84
C GLU A 10 38.56 14.93 11.72
N PHE A 11 38.40 15.11 13.04
CA PHE A 11 37.96 14.06 13.95
C PHE A 11 36.54 13.58 13.66
N ARG A 12 35.60 14.49 13.37
CA ARG A 12 34.23 14.11 12.99
C ARG A 12 34.22 13.31 11.68
N HIS A 13 34.96 13.76 10.68
CA HIS A 13 35.10 13.06 9.42
C HIS A 13 35.74 11.67 9.62
N MET A 14 36.80 11.58 10.43
CA MET A 14 37.41 10.28 10.78
C MET A 14 36.42 9.35 11.48
N MET A 15 35.59 9.86 12.39
CA MET A 15 34.58 9.07 13.08
C MET A 15 33.46 8.60 12.15
N GLU A 16 33.07 9.40 11.15
CA GLU A 16 32.13 9.01 10.10
C GLU A 16 32.72 7.88 9.24
N VAL A 17 33.94 8.06 8.73
CA VAL A 17 34.64 7.04 7.93
C VAL A 17 34.91 5.76 8.73
N PHE A 18 35.29 5.89 9.99
CA PHE A 18 35.52 4.75 10.86
C PHE A 18 34.22 4.01 11.15
N ARG A 19 33.12 4.72 11.40
CA ARG A 19 31.80 4.10 11.56
C ARG A 19 31.40 3.32 10.31
N GLU A 20 31.53 3.93 9.13
CA GLU A 20 31.19 3.29 7.87
C GLU A 20 32.01 2.01 7.64
N LYS A 21 33.33 2.06 7.85
CA LYS A 21 34.21 0.88 7.75
C LYS A 21 33.93 -0.19 8.80
N VAL A 22 33.65 0.21 10.03
CA VAL A 22 33.33 -0.74 11.10
C VAL A 22 31.95 -1.38 10.88
N GLU A 23 31.01 -0.64 10.31
CA GLU A 23 29.69 -1.17 9.91
C GLU A 23 29.80 -2.12 8.71
N GLU A 24 30.74 -1.90 7.78
CA GLU A 24 31.07 -2.86 6.70
C GLU A 24 31.77 -4.13 7.20
N GLU A 25 32.72 -4.02 8.14
CA GLU A 25 33.49 -5.17 8.64
C GLU A 25 32.72 -6.03 9.67
N MET A 26 31.79 -5.44 10.41
CA MET A 26 30.96 -6.16 11.37
C MET A 26 29.61 -6.53 10.77
N GLU A 27 29.58 -7.53 9.89
CA GLU A 27 28.33 -8.24 9.58
C GLU A 27 27.73 -8.72 10.92
N LYS A 28 26.61 -8.11 11.32
CA LYS A 28 25.96 -8.42 12.60
C LYS A 28 25.62 -9.92 12.62
N PRO A 29 25.95 -10.66 13.69
CA PRO A 29 25.67 -12.09 13.75
C PRO A 29 24.17 -12.32 13.55
N THR A 30 23.85 -13.22 12.63
CA THR A 30 22.48 -13.55 12.29
C THR A 30 21.79 -14.19 13.49
N PHE A 31 20.46 -14.10 13.59
CA PHE A 31 19.69 -14.82 14.61
C PHE A 31 20.08 -16.30 14.71
N MET A 32 20.32 -16.95 13.58
CA MET A 32 20.78 -18.34 13.50
C MET A 32 22.21 -18.53 14.02
N ASP A 33 23.11 -17.56 13.83
CA ASP A 33 24.48 -17.60 14.35
C ASP A 33 24.50 -17.53 15.88
N LEU A 34 23.55 -16.79 16.46
CA LEU A 34 23.42 -16.60 17.90
C LEU A 34 22.75 -17.79 18.61
N TRP A 35 21.67 -18.33 18.05
CA TRP A 35 20.86 -19.37 18.70
C TRP A 35 21.25 -20.79 18.31
N PHE A 36 21.79 -21.00 17.11
CA PHE A 36 22.08 -22.35 16.57
C PHE A 36 23.45 -22.44 15.87
N PRO A 37 24.56 -22.13 16.56
CA PRO A 37 25.89 -22.11 15.95
C PRO A 37 26.32 -23.46 15.36
N GLY A 38 25.88 -24.58 15.94
CA GLY A 38 26.17 -25.92 15.43
C GLY A 38 25.48 -26.24 14.10
N ILE A 39 24.29 -25.68 13.86
CA ILE A 39 23.57 -25.84 12.59
C ILE A 39 24.20 -24.95 11.52
N VAL A 40 24.58 -23.72 11.89
CA VAL A 40 25.26 -22.79 10.98
C VAL A 40 26.61 -23.32 10.52
N ALA A 41 27.38 -23.94 11.43
CA ALA A 41 28.66 -24.56 11.09
C ALA A 41 28.52 -25.84 10.25
N SER A 42 27.30 -26.38 10.09
CA SER A 42 27.07 -27.58 9.31
C SER A 42 27.25 -27.34 7.82
N ARG A 43 27.82 -28.33 7.12
CA ARG A 43 28.05 -28.26 5.66
C ARG A 43 26.75 -28.13 4.86
N TRP A 44 25.67 -28.70 5.38
CA TRP A 44 24.33 -28.59 4.78
C TRP A 44 23.82 -27.15 4.81
N PHE A 45 23.94 -26.46 5.94
CA PHE A 45 23.47 -25.08 6.06
C PHE A 45 24.32 -24.11 5.24
N GLN A 46 25.64 -24.31 5.20
CA GLN A 46 26.53 -23.53 4.33
C GLN A 46 26.18 -23.69 2.85
N ASN A 47 25.86 -24.92 2.41
CA ASN A 47 25.39 -25.16 1.04
C ASN A 47 24.03 -24.50 0.80
N LEU A 48 23.11 -24.55 1.76
CA LEU A 48 21.82 -23.87 1.68
C LEU A 48 22.00 -22.36 1.53
N LYS A 49 22.84 -21.75 2.37
CA LYS A 49 23.17 -20.32 2.30
C LYS A 49 23.78 -19.96 0.94
N ALA A 50 24.69 -20.77 0.42
CA ALA A 50 25.29 -20.57 -0.90
C ALA A 50 24.26 -20.65 -2.04
N VAL A 51 23.29 -21.59 -1.96
CA VAL A 51 22.22 -21.70 -2.97
C VAL A 51 21.27 -20.51 -2.89
N VAL A 52 20.80 -20.14 -1.70
CA VAL A 52 19.83 -19.05 -1.51
C VAL A 52 20.43 -17.68 -1.90
N SER A 53 21.74 -17.49 -1.67
CA SER A 53 22.45 -16.26 -2.04
C SER A 53 22.89 -16.22 -3.51
N SER A 54 22.56 -17.25 -4.30
CA SER A 54 22.97 -17.32 -5.71
C SER A 54 22.01 -16.54 -6.62
N GLU A 55 22.56 -15.87 -7.64
CA GLU A 55 21.75 -15.20 -8.68
C GLU A 55 20.82 -16.18 -9.42
N ALA A 56 21.23 -17.44 -9.56
CA ALA A 56 20.43 -18.48 -10.17
C ALA A 56 19.14 -18.77 -9.37
N PHE A 57 19.19 -18.71 -8.04
CA PHE A 57 18.02 -18.86 -7.19
C PHE A 57 17.05 -17.71 -7.40
N GLU A 58 17.53 -16.46 -7.41
CA GLU A 58 16.69 -15.30 -7.70
C GLU A 58 16.03 -15.39 -9.08
N HIS A 59 16.79 -15.68 -10.13
CA HIS A 59 16.23 -15.85 -11.47
C HIS A 59 15.21 -16.98 -11.58
N THR A 60 15.35 -18.04 -10.77
CA THR A 60 14.35 -19.11 -10.71
C THR A 60 13.03 -18.61 -10.11
N ILE A 61 13.10 -17.85 -9.02
CA ILE A 61 11.91 -17.26 -8.38
C ILE A 61 11.25 -16.22 -9.29
N ASP A 62 12.05 -15.40 -9.97
CA ASP A 62 11.57 -14.44 -10.96
C ASP A 62 10.86 -15.15 -12.13
N ALA A 63 11.39 -16.29 -12.59
CA ALA A 63 10.75 -17.10 -13.63
C ALA A 63 9.41 -17.70 -13.15
N VAL A 64 9.34 -18.18 -11.90
CA VAL A 64 8.08 -18.65 -11.29
C VAL A 64 7.06 -17.51 -11.20
N LEU A 65 7.51 -16.30 -10.86
CA LEU A 65 6.66 -15.11 -10.81
C LEU A 65 6.08 -14.75 -12.17
N VAL A 66 6.90 -14.74 -13.23
CA VAL A 66 6.44 -14.49 -14.61
C VAL A 66 5.44 -15.57 -15.04
N LEU A 67 5.71 -16.84 -14.69
CA LEU A 67 4.79 -17.93 -15.01
C LEU A 67 3.45 -17.76 -14.28
N ASN A 68 3.47 -17.36 -13.01
CA ASN A 68 2.25 -17.06 -12.27
C ASN A 68 1.48 -15.85 -12.83
N MET A 69 2.17 -14.83 -13.34
CA MET A 69 1.52 -13.74 -14.05
C MET A 69 0.78 -14.26 -15.30
N CYS A 70 1.41 -15.15 -16.07
CA CYS A 70 0.77 -15.78 -17.21
C CYS A 70 -0.46 -16.61 -16.80
N THR A 71 -0.42 -17.34 -15.68
CA THR A 71 -1.59 -18.12 -15.22
C THR A 71 -2.76 -17.22 -14.86
N VAL A 72 -2.51 -16.12 -14.13
CA VAL A 72 -3.58 -15.17 -13.78
C VAL A 72 -4.11 -14.47 -15.01
N TRP A 73 -3.25 -14.12 -15.97
CA TRP A 73 -3.69 -13.51 -17.23
C TRP A 73 -4.61 -14.43 -18.03
N ILE A 74 -4.31 -15.73 -18.06
CA ILE A 74 -5.17 -16.74 -18.71
C ILE A 74 -6.50 -16.89 -17.96
N GLU A 75 -6.48 -16.96 -16.62
CA GLU A 75 -7.70 -17.06 -15.79
C GLU A 75 -8.63 -15.87 -16.01
N SER A 76 -8.09 -14.64 -16.05
CA SER A 76 -8.87 -13.42 -16.22
C SER A 76 -9.21 -13.08 -17.68
N TRP A 77 -8.72 -13.83 -18.66
CA TRP A 77 -8.88 -13.48 -20.08
C TRP A 77 -10.35 -13.43 -20.50
N ASP A 78 -11.13 -14.44 -20.11
CA ASP A 78 -12.54 -14.55 -20.49
C ASP A 78 -13.39 -13.46 -19.81
N GLU A 79 -13.08 -13.09 -18.57
CA GLU A 79 -13.72 -11.97 -17.86
C GLU A 79 -13.44 -10.62 -18.54
N ILE A 80 -12.20 -10.41 -19.00
CA ILE A 80 -11.77 -9.14 -19.64
C ILE A 80 -12.39 -8.97 -21.02
N VAL A 81 -12.50 -10.04 -21.81
CA VAL A 81 -13.05 -9.99 -23.17
C VAL A 81 -14.59 -9.87 -23.16
N GLY A 82 -15.24 -10.05 -22.00
CA GLY A 82 -16.69 -9.90 -21.85
C GLY A 82 -17.47 -11.02 -22.53
N ASN A 83 -16.82 -12.15 -22.81
CA ASN A 83 -17.51 -13.33 -23.32
C ASN A 83 -18.29 -13.93 -22.14
N VAL A 84 -19.62 -14.08 -22.32
CA VAL A 84 -20.41 -14.87 -21.39
C VAL A 84 -19.89 -16.30 -21.51
N VAL A 85 -19.19 -16.77 -20.48
CA VAL A 85 -18.68 -18.14 -20.40
C VAL A 85 -19.89 -19.06 -20.50
N GLU A 86 -20.08 -19.64 -21.69
CA GLU A 86 -20.95 -20.80 -21.84
C GLU A 86 -20.26 -21.91 -21.03
N GLU A 87 -20.93 -22.38 -19.97
CA GLU A 87 -20.40 -23.30 -18.96
C GLU A 87 -20.04 -24.66 -19.58
N ALA A 88 -18.95 -24.70 -20.35
CA ALA A 88 -18.41 -25.91 -20.95
C ALA A 88 -17.64 -26.68 -19.87
N ALA A 89 -17.77 -28.02 -19.87
CA ALA A 89 -17.06 -28.89 -18.92
C ALA A 89 -15.53 -28.68 -18.95
N ASP A 90 -14.98 -28.27 -20.10
CA ASP A 90 -13.57 -27.94 -20.28
C ASP A 90 -13.14 -26.68 -19.50
N ALA A 91 -14.05 -25.70 -19.31
CA ALA A 91 -13.79 -24.48 -18.55
C ALA A 91 -13.64 -24.77 -17.05
N ALA A 92 -14.54 -25.58 -16.47
CA ALA A 92 -14.49 -25.98 -15.07
C ALA A 92 -13.22 -26.80 -14.73
N GLN A 93 -12.77 -27.66 -15.67
CA GLN A 93 -11.53 -28.39 -15.50
C GLN A 93 -10.31 -27.46 -15.55
N THR A 94 -10.33 -26.48 -16.45
CA THR A 94 -9.25 -25.48 -16.59
C THR A 94 -9.14 -24.61 -15.33
N GLU A 95 -10.26 -24.12 -14.80
CA GLU A 95 -10.31 -23.34 -13.55
C GLU A 95 -9.72 -24.11 -12.37
N LYS A 96 -10.09 -25.40 -12.22
CA LYS A 96 -9.56 -26.25 -11.16
C LYS A 96 -8.05 -26.48 -11.28
N LEU A 97 -7.54 -26.63 -12.51
CA LEU A 97 -6.10 -26.79 -12.75
C LEU A 97 -5.34 -25.50 -12.45
N LEU A 98 -5.84 -24.35 -12.92
CA LEU A 98 -5.24 -23.04 -12.67
C LEU A 98 -5.21 -22.70 -11.18
N GLY A 99 -6.33 -22.88 -10.46
CA GLY A 99 -6.37 -22.70 -9.01
C GLY A 99 -5.43 -23.63 -8.25
N GLY A 100 -5.21 -24.86 -8.74
CA GLY A 100 -4.20 -25.77 -8.22
C GLY A 100 -2.77 -25.23 -8.37
N LEU A 101 -2.44 -24.68 -9.54
CA LEU A 101 -1.14 -24.05 -9.81
C LEU A 101 -0.91 -22.82 -8.94
N GLU A 102 -1.93 -21.98 -8.74
CA GLU A 102 -1.84 -20.80 -7.87
C GLU A 102 -1.46 -21.14 -6.43
N ASN A 103 -2.02 -22.23 -5.90
CA ASN A 103 -1.68 -22.74 -4.57
C ASN A 103 -0.22 -23.22 -4.52
N ILE A 104 0.29 -23.86 -5.58
CA ILE A 104 1.70 -24.27 -5.66
C ILE A 104 2.61 -23.04 -5.66
N PHE A 105 2.30 -22.00 -6.44
CA PHE A 105 3.10 -20.77 -6.43
C PHE A 105 3.13 -20.12 -5.04
N MET A 106 1.99 -20.08 -4.35
CA MET A 106 1.93 -19.57 -2.98
C MET A 106 2.87 -20.35 -2.05
N VAL A 107 2.86 -21.69 -2.12
CA VAL A 107 3.76 -22.54 -1.31
C VAL A 107 5.22 -22.25 -1.66
N ILE A 108 5.56 -22.07 -2.94
CA ILE A 108 6.91 -21.70 -3.37
C ILE A 108 7.34 -20.35 -2.79
N TYR A 109 6.49 -19.33 -2.82
CA TYR A 109 6.81 -18.00 -2.27
C TYR A 109 6.98 -18.01 -0.75
N VAL A 110 6.13 -18.76 -0.04
CA VAL A 110 6.29 -18.91 1.42
C VAL A 110 7.58 -19.66 1.74
N ALA A 111 7.89 -20.71 0.99
CA ALA A 111 9.14 -21.47 1.15
C ALA A 111 10.36 -20.58 0.86
N GLU A 112 10.34 -19.81 -0.22
CA GLU A 112 11.40 -18.86 -0.59
C GLU A 112 11.66 -17.84 0.53
N MET A 113 10.60 -17.21 1.06
CA MET A 113 10.71 -16.27 2.18
C MET A 113 11.34 -16.92 3.41
N ILE A 114 10.90 -18.13 3.78
CA ILE A 114 11.46 -18.86 4.93
C ILE A 114 12.92 -19.21 4.68
N LEU A 115 13.27 -19.70 3.48
CA LEU A 115 14.65 -20.05 3.14
C LEU A 115 15.57 -18.83 3.22
N LYS A 116 15.13 -17.67 2.72
CA LYS A 116 15.88 -16.40 2.85
C LYS A 116 16.01 -15.95 4.31
N TRP A 117 14.97 -16.07 5.13
CA TRP A 117 15.06 -15.75 6.56
C TRP A 117 16.07 -16.62 7.31
N LEU A 118 16.12 -17.91 6.97
CA LEU A 118 17.09 -18.83 7.56
C LEU A 118 18.52 -18.54 7.04
N ALA A 119 18.69 -18.36 5.73
CA ALA A 119 20.02 -18.21 5.12
C ALA A 119 20.68 -16.84 5.35
N LEU A 120 19.92 -15.75 5.19
CA LEU A 120 20.40 -14.37 5.27
C LEU A 120 20.17 -13.76 6.66
N GLY A 121 19.19 -14.28 7.39
CA GLY A 121 18.76 -13.70 8.66
C GLY A 121 17.61 -12.71 8.53
N PHE A 122 16.90 -12.53 9.64
CA PHE A 122 15.76 -11.63 9.69
C PHE A 122 16.15 -10.18 9.42
N GLN A 123 17.17 -9.65 10.09
CA GLN A 123 17.56 -8.23 9.95
C GLN A 123 18.06 -7.87 8.53
N PRO A 124 18.99 -8.61 7.91
CA PRO A 124 19.44 -8.31 6.54
C PRO A 124 18.33 -8.47 5.49
N TYR A 125 17.42 -9.45 5.67
CA TYR A 125 16.27 -9.60 4.79
C TYR A 125 15.38 -8.35 4.82
N TRP A 126 15.10 -7.81 6.01
CA TRP A 126 14.30 -6.60 6.18
C TRP A 126 15.09 -5.31 5.97
N SER A 127 16.36 -5.33 5.55
CA SER A 127 17.06 -4.11 5.11
C SER A 127 16.97 -3.88 3.61
N ASP A 128 16.80 -4.94 2.81
CA ASP A 128 16.69 -4.84 1.36
C ASP A 128 15.24 -4.58 0.91
N PHE A 129 15.04 -3.54 0.08
CA PHE A 129 13.70 -3.10 -0.32
C PHE A 129 12.95 -4.14 -1.17
N LYS A 130 13.65 -4.86 -2.07
CA LYS A 130 13.04 -5.93 -2.89
C LYS A 130 12.52 -7.05 -1.98
N ASN A 131 13.36 -7.53 -1.07
CA ASN A 131 12.99 -8.57 -0.10
C ASN A 131 11.88 -8.13 0.87
N GLN A 132 11.92 -6.89 1.39
CA GLN A 132 10.84 -6.34 2.22
C GLN A 132 9.50 -6.39 1.47
N PHE A 133 9.46 -5.88 0.23
CA PHE A 133 8.26 -5.81 -0.58
C PHE A 133 7.69 -7.22 -0.89
N ASP A 134 8.54 -8.14 -1.30
CA ASP A 134 8.15 -9.52 -1.57
C ASP A 134 7.62 -10.21 -0.31
N GLY A 135 8.32 -10.05 0.82
CA GLY A 135 7.91 -10.57 2.12
C GLY A 135 6.54 -10.06 2.57
N PHE A 136 6.28 -8.75 2.44
CA PHE A 136 4.97 -8.17 2.77
C PHE A 136 3.84 -8.79 1.94
N ILE A 137 4.04 -8.92 0.63
CA ILE A 137 3.03 -9.51 -0.25
C ILE A 137 2.84 -11.01 0.03
N THR A 138 3.92 -11.74 0.40
CA THR A 138 3.86 -13.19 0.65
C THR A 138 3.01 -13.40 1.90
N LEU A 139 3.29 -12.61 2.93
CA LEU A 139 2.56 -12.64 4.19
C LEU A 139 1.09 -12.24 4.00
N ALA A 140 0.81 -11.14 3.29
CA ALA A 140 -0.55 -10.70 3.02
C ALA A 140 -1.36 -11.77 2.26
N SER A 141 -0.76 -12.36 1.23
CA SER A 141 -1.39 -13.43 0.44
C SER A 141 -1.62 -14.70 1.27
N ALA A 142 -0.65 -15.07 2.11
CA ALA A 142 -0.77 -16.24 2.97
C ALA A 142 -1.84 -16.06 4.06
N MET A 143 -1.93 -14.87 4.64
CA MET A 143 -2.97 -14.51 5.61
C MET A 143 -4.35 -14.52 4.97
N ALA A 144 -4.49 -13.99 3.75
CA ALA A 144 -5.76 -14.04 3.01
C ALA A 144 -6.18 -15.49 2.71
N ALA A 145 -5.26 -16.33 2.25
CA ALA A 145 -5.52 -17.74 1.99
C ALA A 145 -5.90 -18.50 3.28
N LEU A 146 -5.21 -18.25 4.39
CA LEU A 146 -5.53 -18.84 5.69
C LEU A 146 -6.92 -18.40 6.18
N TYR A 147 -7.26 -17.12 5.96
CA TYR A 147 -8.57 -16.58 6.32
C TYR A 147 -9.70 -17.26 5.55
N VAL A 148 -9.51 -17.55 4.26
CA VAL A 148 -10.51 -18.25 3.44
C VAL A 148 -10.58 -19.75 3.79
N ALA A 149 -9.46 -20.37 4.13
CA ALA A 149 -9.39 -21.81 4.42
C ALA A 149 -9.93 -22.19 5.81
N LEU A 150 -9.84 -21.29 6.79
CA LEU A 150 -10.35 -21.56 8.13
C LEU A 150 -11.87 -21.39 8.18
N PRO A 151 -12.62 -22.33 8.78
CA PRO A 151 -14.06 -22.18 9.00
C PRO A 151 -14.29 -21.04 10.00
N ASN A 152 -14.54 -19.85 9.47
CA ASN A 152 -14.80 -18.65 10.25
C ASN A 152 -16.31 -18.45 10.38
N GLY A 153 -16.81 -18.14 11.58
CA GLY A 153 -18.23 -17.80 11.80
C GLY A 153 -18.67 -16.46 11.21
N PHE A 154 -17.80 -15.81 10.42
CA PHE A 154 -18.03 -14.52 9.77
C PHE A 154 -18.19 -14.74 8.27
N ASP A 155 -19.37 -15.19 7.87
CA ASP A 155 -19.69 -15.59 6.49
C ASP A 155 -20.01 -14.38 5.58
N ASN A 156 -19.17 -13.34 5.68
CA ASN A 156 -19.31 -12.14 4.86
C ASN A 156 -18.78 -12.45 3.45
N MET A 157 -19.68 -12.86 2.56
CA MET A 157 -19.38 -13.19 1.15
C MET A 157 -18.55 -12.11 0.44
N ASN A 158 -18.81 -10.82 0.71
CA ASN A 158 -18.05 -9.71 0.13
C ASN A 158 -16.59 -9.66 0.63
N LEU A 159 -16.36 -9.98 1.90
CA LEU A 159 -15.02 -9.98 2.48
C LEU A 159 -14.19 -11.13 1.91
N ILE A 160 -14.78 -12.31 1.72
CA ILE A 160 -14.14 -13.45 1.05
C ILE A 160 -13.71 -13.05 -0.37
N LYS A 161 -14.59 -12.39 -1.14
CA LYS A 161 -14.26 -11.86 -2.47
C LYS A 161 -13.05 -10.91 -2.43
N TYR A 162 -13.00 -9.98 -1.47
CA TYR A 162 -11.86 -9.08 -1.34
C TYR A 162 -10.57 -9.81 -0.94
N MET A 163 -10.63 -10.81 -0.06
CA MET A 163 -9.47 -11.62 0.30
C MET A 163 -8.94 -12.42 -0.89
N LEU A 164 -9.83 -12.90 -1.77
CA LEU A 164 -9.41 -13.53 -3.03
C LEU A 164 -8.71 -12.51 -3.95
N MET A 165 -9.13 -11.24 -3.98
CA MET A 165 -8.45 -10.19 -4.76
C MET A 165 -7.05 -9.84 -4.21
N VAL A 166 -6.79 -10.00 -2.91
CA VAL A 166 -5.46 -9.77 -2.31
C VAL A 166 -4.39 -10.61 -3.01
N ARG A 167 -4.74 -11.79 -3.54
CA ARG A 167 -3.80 -12.63 -4.29
C ARG A 167 -3.22 -11.90 -5.51
N LEU A 168 -3.97 -10.98 -6.13
CA LEU A 168 -3.53 -10.18 -7.28
C LEU A 168 -2.41 -9.19 -6.93
N LEU A 169 -2.21 -8.85 -5.65
CA LEU A 169 -1.07 -8.04 -5.21
C LEU A 169 0.27 -8.67 -5.61
N ARG A 170 0.32 -10.01 -5.73
CA ARG A 170 1.53 -10.72 -6.19
C ARG A 170 1.96 -10.32 -7.60
N LEU A 171 1.03 -9.88 -8.46
CA LEU A 171 1.36 -9.36 -9.78
C LEU A 171 2.17 -8.07 -9.73
N ILE A 172 2.00 -7.27 -8.66
CA ILE A 172 2.75 -6.02 -8.47
C ILE A 172 4.24 -6.31 -8.29
N ARG A 173 4.63 -7.50 -7.81
CA ARG A 173 6.03 -7.93 -7.74
C ARG A 173 6.73 -7.96 -9.08
N VAL A 174 6.00 -8.18 -10.17
CA VAL A 174 6.59 -8.14 -11.52
C VAL A 174 7.20 -6.76 -11.81
N LEU A 175 6.64 -5.68 -11.23
CA LEU A 175 7.24 -4.34 -11.34
C LEU A 175 8.62 -4.28 -10.68
N MET A 176 8.82 -5.04 -9.60
CA MET A 176 10.10 -5.13 -8.90
C MET A 176 11.14 -5.95 -9.68
N LEU A 177 10.80 -6.60 -10.79
CA LEU A 177 11.79 -7.18 -11.71
C LEU A 177 12.53 -6.09 -12.50
N ILE A 178 11.93 -4.91 -12.65
CA ILE A 178 12.51 -3.80 -13.40
C ILE A 178 13.36 -2.94 -12.45
N PRO A 179 14.69 -2.86 -12.61
CA PRO A 179 15.55 -2.13 -11.67
C PRO A 179 15.17 -0.66 -11.51
N ARG A 180 14.68 -0.04 -12.59
CA ARG A 180 14.21 1.36 -12.57
C ARG A 180 13.01 1.55 -11.63
N PHE A 181 12.08 0.60 -11.58
CA PHE A 181 10.94 0.66 -10.68
C PHE A 181 11.35 0.47 -9.23
N GLN A 182 12.35 -0.38 -8.96
CA GLN A 182 12.89 -0.54 -7.60
C GLN A 182 13.39 0.81 -7.05
N ILE A 183 14.19 1.54 -7.83
CA ILE A 183 14.72 2.86 -7.44
C ILE A 183 13.59 3.88 -7.21
N ILE A 184 12.59 3.91 -8.10
CA ILE A 184 11.44 4.81 -7.98
C ILE A 184 10.66 4.51 -6.68
N SER A 185 10.33 3.24 -6.45
CA SER A 185 9.59 2.80 -5.27
C SER A 185 10.36 3.04 -3.97
N GLU A 186 11.67 2.77 -3.96
CA GLU A 186 12.52 3.04 -2.81
C GLU A 186 12.57 4.55 -2.51
N THR A 187 12.75 5.37 -3.54
CA THR A 187 12.76 6.84 -3.40
C THR A 187 11.41 7.33 -2.88
N PHE A 188 10.30 6.78 -3.37
CA PHE A 188 8.96 7.10 -2.89
C PHE A 188 8.82 6.82 -1.39
N VAL A 189 9.24 5.63 -0.93
CA VAL A 189 9.20 5.28 0.50
C VAL A 189 10.09 6.20 1.34
N ARG A 190 11.26 6.61 0.83
CA ARG A 190 12.13 7.58 1.51
C ARG A 190 11.49 8.96 1.66
N VAL A 191 10.53 9.34 0.81
CA VAL A 191 9.80 10.62 0.89
C VAL A 191 8.66 10.56 1.93
N ILE A 192 8.13 9.37 2.24
CA ILE A 192 6.98 9.19 3.17
C ILE A 192 7.18 9.90 4.52
N PRO A 193 8.34 9.83 5.22
CA PRO A 193 8.51 10.50 6.51
C PRO A 193 8.41 12.04 6.43
N ALA A 194 8.86 12.63 5.32
CA ALA A 194 8.71 14.06 5.08
C ALA A 194 7.25 14.41 4.76
N ALA A 195 6.61 13.60 3.91
CA ALA A 195 5.21 13.77 3.54
C ALA A 195 4.28 13.62 4.76
N TYR A 196 4.54 12.67 5.66
CA TYR A 196 3.74 12.45 6.87
C TYR A 196 3.64 13.71 7.74
N ARG A 197 4.74 14.46 7.91
CA ARG A 197 4.73 15.72 8.68
C ARG A 197 3.85 16.78 8.02
N LEU A 198 3.93 16.89 6.70
CA LEU A 198 3.11 17.83 5.92
C LEU A 198 1.63 17.44 5.98
N PHE A 199 1.31 16.16 5.72
CA PHE A 199 -0.05 15.64 5.80
C PHE A 199 -0.65 15.79 7.20
N GLY A 200 0.13 15.63 8.26
CA GLY A 200 -0.34 15.84 9.63
C GLY A 200 -0.75 17.29 9.92
N ALA A 201 0.03 18.26 9.42
CA ALA A 201 -0.33 19.67 9.53
C ALA A 201 -1.59 20.00 8.69
N LEU A 202 -1.64 19.52 7.45
CA LEU A 202 -2.79 19.68 6.56
C LEU A 202 -4.06 19.09 7.17
N PHE A 203 -3.97 17.87 7.70
CA PHE A 203 -5.08 17.19 8.38
C PHE A 203 -5.57 17.98 9.59
N SER A 204 -4.66 18.60 10.36
CA SER A 204 -5.01 19.42 11.52
C SER A 204 -5.75 20.71 11.12
N ILE A 205 -5.33 21.36 10.03
CA ILE A 205 -6.04 22.52 9.47
C ILE A 205 -7.43 22.10 9.00
N MET A 206 -7.52 21.02 8.20
CA MET A 206 -8.80 20.50 7.74
C MET A 206 -9.72 20.12 8.90
N PHE A 207 -9.20 19.50 9.97
CA PHE A 207 -9.99 19.14 11.14
C PHE A 207 -10.57 20.37 11.83
N ALA A 208 -9.75 21.43 12.02
CA ALA A 208 -10.22 22.68 12.58
C ALA A 208 -11.29 23.35 11.71
N PHE A 209 -11.08 23.39 10.39
CA PHE A 209 -12.07 23.93 9.46
C PHE A 209 -13.34 23.09 9.44
N SER A 210 -13.25 21.77 9.38
CA SER A 210 -14.42 20.88 9.40
C SER A 210 -15.25 21.09 10.66
N ALA A 211 -14.60 21.19 11.83
CA ALA A 211 -15.28 21.52 13.08
C ALA A 211 -16.03 22.87 13.01
N LEU A 212 -15.40 23.91 12.45
CA LEU A 212 -16.02 25.21 12.24
C LEU A 212 -17.17 25.14 11.21
N GLY A 213 -16.98 24.41 10.12
CA GLY A 213 -17.98 24.22 9.06
C GLY A 213 -19.22 23.50 9.58
N VAL A 214 -19.06 22.48 10.43
CA VAL A 214 -20.18 21.79 11.10
C VAL A 214 -20.95 22.76 11.99
N LEU A 215 -20.26 23.63 12.74
CA LEU A 215 -20.91 24.62 13.59
C LEU A 215 -21.68 25.70 12.81
N ILE A 216 -21.17 26.09 11.63
CA ILE A 216 -21.75 27.17 10.82
C ILE A 216 -22.84 26.66 9.87
N MET A 217 -22.63 25.50 9.26
CA MET A 217 -23.37 25.00 8.09
C MET A 217 -23.98 23.61 8.33
N GLY A 218 -23.89 23.06 9.54
CA GLY A 218 -24.47 21.76 9.87
C GLY A 218 -25.97 21.72 9.64
N GLY A 219 -26.44 20.69 8.93
CA GLY A 219 -27.84 20.45 8.60
C GLY A 219 -28.38 21.27 7.43
N ARG A 220 -27.55 22.09 6.76
CA ARG A 220 -27.99 22.99 5.69
C ARG A 220 -28.09 22.33 4.32
N ILE A 221 -27.22 21.36 4.05
CA ILE A 221 -27.35 20.49 2.88
C ILE A 221 -28.28 19.34 3.27
N THR A 222 -29.49 19.35 2.70
CA THR A 222 -30.54 18.38 3.01
C THR A 222 -31.29 17.99 1.74
N ILE A 223 -31.79 16.75 1.72
CA ILE A 223 -32.63 16.18 0.66
C ILE A 223 -34.11 16.15 1.09
N ASP A 224 -34.42 16.68 2.28
CA ASP A 224 -35.79 16.75 2.78
C ASP A 224 -36.65 17.68 1.92
N PRO A 225 -37.68 17.17 1.21
CA PRO A 225 -38.53 17.97 0.34
C PRO A 225 -39.29 19.09 1.05
N GLU A 226 -39.49 18.97 2.37
CA GLU A 226 -40.22 19.96 3.17
C GLU A 226 -39.33 21.15 3.57
N SER A 227 -38.00 21.01 3.48
CA SER A 227 -37.05 22.07 3.85
C SER A 227 -37.01 23.21 2.83
N PRO A 228 -36.98 24.48 3.27
CA PRO A 228 -36.74 25.61 2.36
C PRO A 228 -35.34 25.56 1.72
N ASP A 229 -34.35 25.02 2.45
CA ASP A 229 -32.97 24.90 1.98
C ASP A 229 -32.86 23.93 0.79
N TYR A 230 -33.65 22.85 0.80
CA TYR A 230 -33.72 21.91 -0.34
C TYR A 230 -34.21 22.58 -1.62
N LYS A 231 -35.22 23.46 -1.53
CA LYS A 231 -35.74 24.20 -2.70
C LYS A 231 -34.71 25.18 -3.25
N ALA A 232 -33.95 25.85 -2.37
CA ALA A 232 -32.87 26.74 -2.79
C ALA A 232 -31.74 25.97 -3.48
N LEU A 233 -31.40 24.77 -3.00
CA LEU A 233 -30.38 23.92 -3.61
C LEU A 233 -30.78 23.43 -5.01
N LEU A 234 -32.06 23.10 -5.24
CA LEU A 234 -32.56 22.67 -6.55
C LEU A 234 -32.42 23.74 -7.65
N GLU A 235 -32.29 25.02 -7.28
CA GLU A 235 -32.05 26.12 -8.23
C GLU A 235 -30.56 26.28 -8.59
N THR A 236 -29.67 25.49 -7.98
CA THR A 236 -28.22 25.57 -8.19
C THR A 236 -27.67 24.33 -8.89
N ASP A 237 -26.52 24.48 -9.54
CA ASP A 237 -25.79 23.37 -10.19
C ASP A 237 -25.35 22.29 -9.17
N PHE A 238 -25.27 22.64 -7.87
CA PHE A 238 -24.98 21.70 -6.80
C PHE A 238 -25.97 20.51 -6.79
N ALA A 239 -27.26 20.78 -6.96
CA ALA A 239 -28.28 19.73 -7.03
C ALA A 239 -28.28 19.03 -8.39
N GLY A 240 -28.01 19.77 -9.47
CA GLY A 240 -27.95 19.24 -10.84
C GLY A 240 -26.83 18.20 -11.04
N ASP A 241 -25.70 18.42 -10.38
CA ASP A 241 -24.51 17.55 -10.45
C ASP A 241 -24.46 16.50 -9.31
N GLU A 242 -25.55 16.34 -8.55
CA GLU A 242 -25.71 15.33 -7.48
C GLU A 242 -24.70 15.42 -6.31
N TYR A 243 -24.25 16.63 -5.94
CA TYR A 243 -23.26 16.84 -4.88
C TYR A 243 -23.77 16.67 -3.42
N TRP A 244 -24.89 15.98 -3.19
CA TRP A 244 -25.54 15.88 -1.87
C TRP A 244 -24.67 15.31 -0.74
N ALA A 245 -23.68 14.48 -1.09
CA ALA A 245 -22.71 13.93 -0.14
C ALA A 245 -21.76 15.01 0.42
N ASN A 246 -21.61 16.13 -0.28
CA ASN A 246 -20.73 17.22 0.10
C ASN A 246 -21.40 18.17 1.09
N ASN A 247 -21.42 17.75 2.35
CA ASN A 247 -22.06 18.49 3.44
C ASN A 247 -21.17 18.60 4.69
N PHE A 248 -21.50 19.55 5.57
CA PHE A 248 -20.92 19.67 6.91
C PHE A 248 -21.90 19.17 7.99
N ASN A 249 -22.74 18.18 7.69
CA ASN A 249 -23.69 17.65 8.67
C ASN A 249 -23.00 16.83 9.77
N ASP A 250 -21.85 16.26 9.45
CA ASP A 250 -20.96 15.59 10.37
C ASP A 250 -19.49 15.88 10.04
N MET A 251 -18.60 15.57 11.00
CA MET A 251 -17.18 15.85 10.90
C MET A 251 -16.52 15.14 9.71
N VAL A 252 -16.90 13.90 9.40
CA VAL A 252 -16.25 13.10 8.36
C VAL A 252 -16.65 13.61 6.98
N SER A 253 -17.95 13.89 6.78
CA SER A 253 -18.43 14.53 5.54
C SER A 253 -17.76 15.89 5.32
N GLY A 254 -17.63 16.72 6.37
CA GLY A 254 -16.91 17.99 6.28
C GLY A 254 -15.43 17.84 5.93
N MET A 255 -14.76 16.78 6.42
CA MET A 255 -13.38 16.47 6.05
C MET A 255 -13.26 16.05 4.57
N VAL A 256 -14.23 15.31 4.04
CA VAL A 256 -14.28 14.96 2.61
C VAL A 256 -14.46 16.20 1.74
N VAL A 257 -15.39 17.09 2.10
CA VAL A 257 -15.59 18.36 1.38
C VAL A 257 -14.31 19.17 1.34
N LEU A 258 -13.63 19.35 2.48
CA LEU A 258 -12.36 20.08 2.53
C LEU A 258 -11.25 19.38 1.73
N PHE A 259 -11.24 18.04 1.67
CA PHE A 259 -10.30 17.30 0.83
C PHE A 259 -10.55 17.55 -0.66
N GLU A 260 -11.80 17.54 -1.10
CA GLU A 260 -12.17 17.85 -2.48
C GLU A 260 -11.80 19.28 -2.86
N LEU A 261 -11.98 20.23 -1.94
CA LEU A 261 -11.60 21.63 -2.14
C LEU A 261 -10.08 21.83 -2.26
N LEU A 262 -9.25 20.96 -1.65
CA LEU A 262 -7.79 20.98 -1.88
C LEU A 262 -7.39 20.60 -3.30
N ILE A 263 -8.19 19.79 -3.99
CA ILE A 263 -7.96 19.41 -5.39
C ILE A 263 -8.38 20.57 -6.33
N VAL A 264 -9.12 21.56 -5.81
CA VAL A 264 -9.56 22.81 -6.49
C VAL A 264 -10.43 22.56 -7.73
N ASN A 265 -10.89 21.33 -7.95
CA ASN A 265 -11.80 21.01 -9.05
C ASN A 265 -13.26 21.23 -8.64
N ASN A 266 -14.07 21.89 -9.48
CA ASN A 266 -15.48 22.21 -9.23
C ASN A 266 -15.78 22.89 -7.87
N TRP A 267 -14.80 23.54 -7.25
CA TRP A 267 -14.94 24.14 -5.92
C TRP A 267 -16.04 25.20 -5.86
N PHE A 268 -16.25 25.96 -6.94
CA PHE A 268 -17.29 27.00 -7.02
C PHE A 268 -18.70 26.43 -6.95
N VAL A 269 -18.95 25.21 -7.48
CA VAL A 269 -20.26 24.54 -7.39
C VAL A 269 -20.58 24.21 -5.93
N ILE A 270 -19.59 23.69 -5.20
CA ILE A 270 -19.71 23.39 -3.77
C ILE A 270 -19.99 24.68 -2.99
N VAL A 271 -19.20 25.74 -3.24
CA VAL A 271 -19.37 27.04 -2.57
C VAL A 271 -20.73 27.66 -2.86
N ASP A 272 -21.19 27.64 -4.11
CA ASP A 272 -22.48 28.20 -4.51
C ASP A 272 -23.65 27.46 -3.84
N GLY A 273 -23.57 26.14 -3.70
CA GLY A 273 -24.52 25.35 -2.92
C GLY A 273 -24.64 25.84 -1.47
N PHE A 274 -23.51 26.04 -0.78
CA PHE A 274 -23.52 26.58 0.59
C PHE A 274 -23.96 28.04 0.66
N VAL A 275 -23.61 28.86 -0.33
CA VAL A 275 -24.04 30.26 -0.42
C VAL A 275 -25.55 30.37 -0.60
N ALA A 276 -26.18 29.45 -1.34
CA ALA A 276 -27.62 29.43 -1.55
C ALA A 276 -28.41 29.19 -0.24
N VAL A 277 -27.89 28.36 0.67
CA VAL A 277 -28.60 27.97 1.91
C VAL A 277 -28.15 28.73 3.18
N VAL A 278 -26.91 29.23 3.22
CA VAL A 278 -26.37 30.00 4.37
C VAL A 278 -26.30 31.50 4.10
N GLY A 279 -26.07 31.87 2.84
CA GLY A 279 -25.86 33.25 2.39
C GLY A 279 -24.42 33.55 1.97
N ARG A 280 -24.24 34.65 1.23
CA ARG A 280 -22.99 35.03 0.55
C ARG A 280 -21.76 35.19 1.46
N TRP A 281 -21.96 35.46 2.76
CA TRP A 281 -20.87 35.63 3.69
C TRP A 281 -20.08 34.33 3.92
N VAL A 282 -20.71 33.16 3.71
CA VAL A 282 -20.07 31.86 3.88
C VAL A 282 -18.96 31.62 2.85
N ALA A 283 -18.98 32.33 1.71
CA ALA A 283 -17.90 32.29 0.73
C ALA A 283 -16.54 32.66 1.35
N TRP A 284 -16.52 33.53 2.37
CA TRP A 284 -15.28 33.87 3.09
C TRP A 284 -14.66 32.67 3.81
N TYR A 285 -15.47 31.76 4.34
CA TYR A 285 -14.95 30.54 4.97
C TYR A 285 -14.13 29.72 3.95
N PHE A 286 -14.65 29.55 2.75
CA PHE A 286 -13.99 28.79 1.69
C PHE A 286 -12.78 29.53 1.10
N ILE A 287 -12.84 30.86 0.99
CA ILE A 287 -11.70 31.70 0.56
C ILE A 287 -10.57 31.64 1.59
N VAL A 288 -10.87 31.59 2.89
CA VAL A 288 -9.85 31.50 3.95
C VAL A 288 -9.25 30.10 4.05
N PHE A 289 -9.99 29.06 3.63
CA PHE A 289 -9.47 27.70 3.55
C PHE A 289 -8.51 27.49 2.37
N TYR A 290 -8.79 28.14 1.24
CA TYR A 290 -7.96 28.11 0.02
C TYR A 290 -6.61 28.83 0.21
#